data_AF-A0A0J7XGF1-F1
#
_entry.id   AF-A0A0J7XGF1-F1
#
_cell.length_a   1.000
_cell.length_b   1.000
_cell.length_c   1.000
_cell.angle_alpha   90.00
_cell.angle_beta   90.00
_cell.angle_gamma   90.00
#
_symmetry.space_group_name_H-M   'P 1'
#
loop_
_entity.id
_entity.type
_entity.pdbx_description
1 polymer ?
#
loop_
_entity_poly.entity_id
_entity_poly.type
_entity_poly.pdbx_seq_one_letter_code
_entity_poly.pdbx_strand_id
1 'polypeptide(L)'
;MREIVEAIFYLLRAGCPWRLLPDSFPPWRTVYQWFCTLRDDGVFESLNHHLVRIDRIRTGREPAPSAAVIDSQSVKTTEAGGPRGYDAGKKTMGRKRHAMVDTDGRALIILVHPADVQDRDGAVPLLQQSHQRHPFVARAYADSAYNSDRVRDATSITIEIVRKFADQTGFVVHPRRWIVERTFAWINRNRRLAKDFERTIKSATALLYAAAAIVLIRRIARYP
;
A
#
# COMPACT_ATOMS: atom_id res chain seq x y z
N MET A 1 -23.62 -4.50 -8.31
CA MET A 1 -22.36 -4.02 -7.68
C MET A 1 -21.64 -5.08 -6.85
N ARG A 2 -22.31 -5.85 -5.97
CA ARG A 2 -21.66 -6.89 -5.14
C ARG A 2 -20.79 -7.87 -5.95
N GLU A 3 -21.36 -8.49 -6.99
CA GLU A 3 -20.68 -9.46 -7.84
C GLU A 3 -19.42 -8.89 -8.53
N ILE A 4 -19.45 -7.62 -8.91
CA ILE A 4 -18.29 -6.93 -9.51
C ILE A 4 -17.14 -6.84 -8.51
N VAL A 5 -17.43 -6.42 -7.27
CA VAL A 5 -16.41 -6.33 -6.20
C VAL A 5 -15.88 -7.72 -5.84
N GLU A 6 -16.76 -8.72 -5.77
CA GLU A 6 -16.37 -10.11 -5.53
C GLU A 6 -15.47 -10.67 -6.63
N ALA A 7 -15.76 -10.37 -7.91
CA ALA A 7 -14.92 -10.76 -9.03
C ALA A 7 -13.53 -10.09 -8.97
N ILE A 8 -13.45 -8.80 -8.59
CA ILE A 8 -12.17 -8.09 -8.39
C ILE A 8 -11.38 -8.72 -7.24
N PHE A 9 -12.04 -9.04 -6.12
CA PHE A 9 -11.41 -9.69 -4.97
C PHE A 9 -10.96 -11.13 -5.29
N TYR A 10 -11.74 -11.87 -6.08
CA TYR A 10 -11.36 -13.17 -6.60
C TYR A 10 -10.10 -13.07 -7.45
N LEU A 11 -10.08 -12.15 -8.42
CA LEU A 11 -8.92 -11.90 -9.27
C LEU A 11 -7.66 -11.52 -8.48
N LEU A 12 -7.79 -10.68 -7.45
CA LEU A 12 -6.70 -10.36 -6.52
C LEU A 12 -6.17 -11.60 -5.80
N ARG A 13 -7.09 -12.41 -5.25
CA ARG A 13 -6.75 -13.58 -4.44
C ARG A 13 -6.15 -14.70 -5.28
N ALA A 14 -6.80 -15.04 -6.40
CA ALA A 14 -6.39 -16.09 -7.32
C ALA A 14 -5.16 -15.69 -8.16
N GLY A 15 -5.00 -14.40 -8.45
CA GLY A 15 -3.91 -13.91 -9.30
C GLY A 15 -4.06 -14.26 -10.78
N CYS A 16 -5.28 -14.54 -11.23
CA CYS A 16 -5.54 -14.88 -12.62
C CYS A 16 -5.56 -13.64 -13.53
N PRO A 17 -5.26 -13.78 -14.83
CA PRO A 17 -5.57 -12.77 -15.84
C PRO A 17 -7.07 -12.43 -15.85
N TRP A 18 -7.42 -11.20 -16.24
CA TRP A 18 -8.82 -10.75 -16.34
C TRP A 18 -9.67 -11.70 -17.21
N ARG A 19 -9.12 -12.17 -18.34
CA ARG A 19 -9.81 -13.07 -19.29
C ARG A 19 -10.08 -14.47 -18.75
N LEU A 20 -9.46 -14.85 -17.63
CA LEU A 20 -9.65 -16.14 -16.97
C LEU A 20 -10.52 -16.01 -15.71
N LEU A 21 -11.27 -14.92 -15.58
CA LEU A 21 -12.35 -14.85 -14.59
C LEU A 21 -13.37 -15.98 -14.88
N PRO A 22 -13.80 -16.75 -13.88
CA PRO A 22 -14.81 -17.78 -14.05
C PRO A 22 -16.12 -17.24 -14.63
N ASP A 23 -16.81 -18.06 -15.42
CA ASP A 23 -18.09 -17.72 -16.04
C ASP A 23 -19.24 -17.53 -15.04
N SER A 24 -19.04 -17.91 -13.77
CA SER A 24 -19.98 -17.59 -12.68
C SER A 24 -19.96 -16.13 -12.26
N PHE A 25 -18.96 -15.34 -12.68
CA PHE A 25 -18.93 -13.90 -12.51
C PHE A 25 -19.44 -13.19 -13.76
N PRO A 26 -19.82 -11.89 -13.66
CA PRO A 26 -20.12 -11.09 -14.84
C PRO A 26 -18.97 -11.11 -15.86
N PRO A 27 -19.24 -10.89 -17.16
CA PRO A 27 -18.23 -10.92 -18.20
C PRO A 27 -17.00 -10.09 -17.84
N TRP A 28 -15.79 -10.63 -18.06
CA TRP A 28 -14.56 -10.00 -17.60
C TRP A 28 -14.38 -8.54 -18.08
N ARG A 29 -14.90 -8.22 -19.27
CA ARG A 29 -14.88 -6.85 -19.83
C ARG A 29 -15.67 -5.89 -18.97
N THR A 30 -16.86 -6.30 -18.53
CA THR A 30 -17.73 -5.54 -17.63
C THR A 30 -17.06 -5.35 -16.27
N VAL A 31 -16.49 -6.42 -15.69
CA VAL A 31 -15.76 -6.33 -14.42
C VAL A 31 -14.57 -5.38 -14.55
N TYR A 32 -13.80 -5.45 -15.64
CA TYR A 32 -12.64 -4.59 -15.88
C TYR A 32 -13.03 -3.12 -16.11
N GLN A 33 -14.12 -2.85 -16.83
CA GLN A 33 -14.66 -1.50 -17.03
C GLN A 33 -15.04 -0.88 -15.68
N TRP A 34 -15.81 -1.59 -14.87
CA TRP A 34 -16.15 -1.14 -13.52
C TRP A 34 -14.91 -0.97 -12.64
N PHE A 35 -13.92 -1.88 -12.71
CA PHE A 35 -12.66 -1.69 -12.00
C PHE A 35 -11.97 -0.39 -12.39
N CYS A 36 -11.95 -0.04 -13.69
CA CYS A 36 -11.37 1.22 -14.16
C CYS A 36 -12.13 2.43 -13.62
N THR A 37 -13.46 2.41 -13.65
CA THR A 37 -14.29 3.47 -13.05
C THR A 37 -14.01 3.62 -11.56
N LEU A 38 -14.07 2.53 -10.79
CA LEU A 38 -13.80 2.56 -9.34
C LEU A 38 -12.38 3.03 -9.00
N ARG A 39 -11.39 2.67 -9.84
CA ARG A 39 -10.01 3.15 -9.73
C ARG A 39 -9.92 4.65 -9.98
N ASP A 40 -10.52 5.13 -11.06
CA ASP A 40 -10.39 6.52 -11.49
C ASP A 40 -11.18 7.46 -10.55
N ASP A 41 -12.25 6.97 -9.95
CA ASP A 41 -13.04 7.67 -8.93
C ASP A 41 -12.44 7.56 -7.50
N GLY A 42 -11.32 6.85 -7.33
CA GLY A 42 -10.65 6.70 -6.04
C GLY A 42 -11.48 5.95 -4.98
N VAL A 43 -12.33 5.02 -5.41
CA VAL A 43 -13.27 4.30 -4.53
C VAL A 43 -12.53 3.38 -3.58
N PHE A 44 -11.47 2.70 -4.02
CA PHE A 44 -10.71 1.77 -3.15
C PHE A 44 -9.96 2.51 -2.03
N GLU A 45 -9.40 3.68 -2.34
CA GLU A 45 -8.76 4.57 -1.39
C GLU A 45 -9.76 5.04 -0.33
N SER A 46 -10.95 5.46 -0.77
CA SER A 46 -12.03 5.93 0.09
C SER A 46 -12.61 4.81 0.95
N LEU A 47 -12.84 3.63 0.37
CA LEU A 47 -13.25 2.42 1.10
C LEU A 47 -12.22 2.06 2.18
N ASN A 48 -10.94 2.01 1.82
CA ASN A 48 -9.87 1.69 2.77
C ASN A 48 -9.83 2.72 3.92
N HIS A 49 -9.92 4.02 3.63
CA HIS A 49 -9.94 5.07 4.65
C HIS A 49 -11.06 4.85 5.70
N HIS A 50 -12.28 4.54 5.25
CA HIS A 50 -13.40 4.27 6.16
C HIS A 50 -13.19 2.97 6.97
N LEU A 51 -12.71 1.90 6.33
CA LEU A 51 -12.41 0.65 7.01
C LEU A 51 -11.30 0.80 8.06
N VAL A 52 -10.30 1.65 7.82
CA VAL A 52 -9.27 1.97 8.80
C VAL A 52 -9.91 2.61 10.03
N ARG A 53 -10.78 3.61 9.86
CA ARG A 53 -11.46 4.28 10.97
C ARG A 53 -12.30 3.30 11.79
N ILE A 54 -13.09 2.46 11.12
CA ILE A 54 -13.91 1.42 11.77
C ILE A 54 -13.05 0.46 12.58
N ASP A 55 -12.00 -0.11 11.98
CA ASP A 55 -11.15 -1.07 12.69
C ASP A 55 -10.32 -0.43 13.80
N ARG A 56 -10.00 0.87 13.71
CA ARG A 56 -9.33 1.60 14.80
C ARG A 56 -10.24 1.75 16.02
N ILE A 57 -11.47 2.24 15.83
CA ILE A 57 -12.48 2.35 16.90
C ILE A 57 -12.71 1.00 17.56
N ARG A 58 -12.90 -0.06 16.76
CA ARG A 58 -13.10 -1.43 17.24
C ARG A 58 -11.96 -1.93 18.13
N THR A 59 -10.73 -1.45 17.90
CA THR A 59 -9.56 -1.81 18.71
C THR A 59 -9.28 -0.83 19.86
N GLY A 60 -10.24 0.02 20.21
CA GLY A 60 -10.09 0.99 21.30
C GLY A 60 -9.12 2.13 20.97
N ARG A 61 -8.96 2.49 19.69
CA ARG A 61 -8.10 3.58 19.24
C ARG A 61 -8.91 4.72 18.64
N GLU A 62 -8.35 5.92 18.73
CA GLU A 62 -8.88 7.09 18.04
C GLU A 62 -9.05 6.83 16.54
N PRO A 63 -10.17 7.23 15.91
CA PRO A 63 -10.42 6.99 14.48
C PRO A 63 -9.34 7.57 13.59
N ALA A 64 -8.80 8.73 13.95
CA ALA A 64 -7.69 9.38 13.28
C ALA A 64 -6.35 8.95 13.90
N PRO A 65 -5.36 8.50 13.11
CA PRO A 65 -4.03 8.18 13.62
C PRO A 65 -3.22 9.46 13.87
N SER A 66 -2.43 9.46 14.96
CA SER A 66 -1.47 10.53 15.27
C SER A 66 -0.03 10.19 14.88
N ALA A 67 0.25 8.92 14.61
CA ALA A 67 1.57 8.44 14.22
C ALA A 67 1.48 7.40 13.09
N ALA A 68 2.49 7.40 12.23
CA ALA A 68 2.60 6.48 11.10
C ALA A 68 4.01 5.89 10.96
N VAL A 69 4.13 4.85 10.15
CA VAL A 69 5.40 4.25 9.71
C VAL A 69 5.43 4.31 8.19
N ILE A 70 6.56 4.71 7.61
CA ILE A 70 6.74 4.81 6.17
C ILE A 70 7.86 3.87 5.75
N ASP A 71 7.60 3.10 4.70
CA ASP A 71 8.60 2.30 4.01
C ASP A 71 8.12 1.97 2.59
N SER A 72 9.00 1.35 1.82
CA SER A 72 8.77 1.03 0.42
C SER A 72 9.15 -0.43 0.11
N GLN A 73 8.47 -1.01 -0.88
CA GLN A 73 8.74 -2.35 -1.37
C GLN A 73 8.89 -2.34 -2.89
N SER A 74 10.09 -2.65 -3.40
CA SER A 74 10.33 -2.88 -4.83
C SER A 74 9.84 -4.26 -5.25
N VAL A 75 9.05 -4.31 -6.33
CA VAL A 75 8.52 -5.55 -6.91
C VAL A 75 8.82 -5.62 -8.41
N LYS A 76 9.11 -6.84 -8.88
CA LYS A 76 9.32 -7.09 -10.30
C LYS A 76 8.02 -6.86 -11.07
N THR A 77 8.11 -6.12 -12.18
CA THR A 77 7.04 -6.09 -13.18
C THR A 77 7.16 -7.30 -14.10
N THR A 78 6.09 -7.63 -14.81
CA THR A 78 6.09 -8.64 -15.88
C THR A 78 6.26 -8.00 -17.26
N GLU A 79 5.92 -8.72 -18.33
CA GLU A 79 5.91 -8.22 -19.71
C GLU A 79 4.91 -7.07 -19.93
N ALA A 80 3.99 -6.84 -18.97
CA ALA A 80 3.11 -5.69 -18.98
C ALA A 80 3.95 -4.41 -19.14
N GLY A 81 3.74 -3.71 -20.26
CA GLY A 81 4.39 -2.43 -20.53
C GLY A 81 3.97 -1.33 -19.55
N GLY A 82 4.48 -0.12 -19.77
CA GLY A 82 4.17 1.06 -18.95
C GLY A 82 5.29 1.44 -17.98
N PRO A 83 5.07 2.46 -17.13
CA PRO A 83 6.12 3.05 -16.31
C PRO A 83 6.76 2.04 -15.36
N ARG A 84 8.07 1.86 -15.43
CA ARG A 84 8.88 0.98 -14.57
C ARG A 84 10.33 1.46 -14.59
N GLY A 85 11.13 1.04 -13.61
CA GLY A 85 12.53 1.41 -13.54
C GLY A 85 13.36 0.37 -12.79
N TYR A 86 14.68 0.59 -12.76
CA TYR A 86 15.63 -0.35 -12.18
C TYR A 86 16.08 0.12 -10.80
N ASP A 87 15.75 -0.66 -9.77
CA ASP A 87 16.28 -0.49 -8.42
C ASP A 87 17.65 -1.17 -8.34
N ALA A 88 18.72 -0.38 -8.34
CA ALA A 88 20.09 -0.88 -8.26
C ALA A 88 20.38 -1.56 -6.90
N GLY A 89 19.79 -1.09 -5.81
CA GLY A 89 19.99 -1.64 -4.47
C GLY A 89 19.35 -3.02 -4.31
N LYS A 90 18.19 -3.24 -4.94
CA LYS A 90 17.49 -4.54 -4.95
C LYS A 90 17.72 -5.36 -6.22
N LYS A 91 18.54 -4.86 -7.15
CA LYS A 91 18.80 -5.43 -8.49
C LYS A 91 17.52 -5.89 -9.18
N THR A 92 16.50 -5.04 -9.15
CA THR A 92 15.13 -5.38 -9.54
C THR A 92 14.59 -4.37 -10.55
N MET A 93 14.19 -4.86 -11.73
CA MET A 93 13.42 -4.09 -12.71
C MET A 93 11.93 -4.16 -12.37
N GLY A 94 11.31 -3.03 -12.07
CA GLY A 94 9.87 -2.97 -11.84
C GLY A 94 9.36 -1.67 -11.23
N ARG A 95 8.47 -1.80 -10.25
CA ARG A 95 7.86 -0.68 -9.54
C ARG A 95 8.08 -0.80 -8.04
N LYS A 96 8.08 0.34 -7.36
CA LYS A 96 8.17 0.41 -5.91
C LYS A 96 6.83 0.84 -5.34
N ARG A 97 6.40 0.13 -4.29
CA ARG A 97 5.17 0.33 -3.54
C ARG A 97 5.53 1.07 -2.28
N HIS A 98 5.20 2.34 -2.22
CA HIS A 98 5.44 3.18 -1.08
C HIS A 98 4.20 3.16 -0.18
N ALA A 99 4.36 2.89 1.11
CA ALA A 99 3.24 2.83 2.03
C ALA A 99 3.51 3.64 3.30
N MET A 100 2.50 4.41 3.70
CA MET A 100 2.35 4.94 5.05
C MET A 100 1.30 4.09 5.77
N VAL A 101 1.65 3.54 6.92
CA VAL A 101 0.76 2.69 7.74
C VAL A 101 0.65 3.22 9.16
N ASP A 102 -0.45 2.95 9.86
CA ASP A 102 -0.53 3.24 11.29
C ASP A 102 0.31 2.25 12.12
N THR A 103 0.39 2.47 13.43
CA THR A 103 1.18 1.63 14.34
C THR A 103 0.62 0.20 14.55
N ASP A 104 -0.52 -0.16 13.95
CA ASP A 104 -1.00 -1.54 13.88
C ASP A 104 -0.83 -2.18 12.49
N GLY A 105 -0.32 -1.42 11.51
CA GLY A 105 -0.16 -1.89 10.13
C GLY A 105 -1.41 -1.72 9.27
N ARG A 106 -2.28 -0.76 9.59
CA ARG A 106 -3.37 -0.36 8.70
C ARG A 106 -2.83 0.61 7.65
N ALA A 107 -3.03 0.30 6.38
CA ALA A 107 -2.58 1.18 5.29
C ALA A 107 -3.33 2.51 5.32
N LEU A 108 -2.60 3.61 5.47
CA LEU A 108 -3.13 4.97 5.48
C LEU A 108 -3.08 5.59 4.08
N ILE A 109 -1.89 5.56 3.47
CA ILE A 109 -1.62 6.00 2.11
C ILE A 109 -0.73 4.96 1.44
N ILE A 110 -1.05 4.57 0.21
CA ILE A 110 -0.23 3.73 -0.65
C ILE A 110 -0.04 4.46 -1.98
N LEU A 111 1.20 4.51 -2.45
CA LEU A 111 1.55 5.02 -3.77
C LEU A 111 2.44 4.01 -4.49
N VAL A 112 2.31 3.95 -5.82
CA VAL A 112 3.18 3.14 -6.67
C VAL A 112 3.94 4.07 -7.60
N HIS A 113 5.23 3.84 -7.74
CA HIS A 113 6.09 4.58 -8.64
C HIS A 113 7.10 3.64 -9.32
N PRO A 114 7.79 4.05 -10.39
CA PRO A 114 8.91 3.30 -10.94
C PRO A 114 9.96 2.96 -9.85
N ALA A 115 10.64 1.81 -9.96
CA ALA A 115 11.50 1.32 -8.88
C ALA A 115 12.84 2.06 -8.75
N ASP A 116 13.26 2.80 -9.76
CA ASP A 116 14.43 3.69 -9.77
C ASP A 116 14.21 4.98 -8.95
N VAL A 117 12.96 5.32 -8.63
CA VAL A 117 12.66 6.43 -7.71
C VAL A 117 13.15 6.08 -6.31
N GLN A 118 14.02 6.94 -5.78
CA GLN A 118 14.59 6.76 -4.45
C GLN A 118 13.53 6.98 -3.35
N ASP A 119 13.73 6.36 -2.20
CA ASP A 119 12.73 6.38 -1.12
C ASP A 119 12.46 7.81 -0.63
N ARG A 120 13.50 8.63 -0.48
CA ARG A 120 13.36 10.07 -0.18
C ARG A 120 12.51 10.85 -1.18
N ASP A 121 12.59 10.53 -2.48
CA ASP A 121 11.83 11.25 -3.51
C ASP A 121 10.40 10.72 -3.59
N GLY A 122 10.20 9.41 -3.40
CA GLY A 122 8.87 8.79 -3.33
C GLY A 122 8.08 9.16 -2.07
N ALA A 123 8.77 9.51 -0.98
CA ALA A 123 8.16 9.92 0.28
C ALA A 123 7.44 11.28 0.19
N VAL A 124 7.96 12.21 -0.61
CA VAL A 124 7.39 13.57 -0.76
C VAL A 124 5.91 13.53 -1.18
N PRO A 125 5.52 12.90 -2.31
CA PRO A 125 4.11 12.84 -2.69
C PRO A 125 3.25 12.03 -1.70
N LEU A 126 3.83 11.01 -1.06
CA LEU A 126 3.14 10.21 -0.04
C LEU A 126 2.75 11.07 1.18
N LEU A 127 3.69 11.87 1.68
CA LEU A 127 3.50 12.77 2.80
C LEU A 127 2.52 13.89 2.44
N GLN A 128 2.67 14.51 1.26
CA GLN A 128 1.75 15.53 0.77
C GLN A 128 0.30 15.03 0.67
N GLN A 129 0.09 13.82 0.12
CA GLN A 129 -1.25 13.23 0.02
C GLN A 129 -1.82 12.84 1.38
N SER A 130 -0.97 12.53 2.36
CA SER A 130 -1.41 12.16 3.71
C SER A 130 -2.13 13.31 4.43
N HIS A 131 -1.75 14.57 4.18
CA HIS A 131 -2.36 15.73 4.85
C HIS A 131 -3.86 15.85 4.62
N GLN A 132 -4.36 15.49 3.44
CA GLN A 132 -5.78 15.62 3.13
C GLN A 132 -6.64 14.58 3.86
N ARG A 133 -6.15 13.35 3.97
CA ARG A 133 -6.92 12.22 4.51
C ARG A 133 -6.60 11.90 5.97
N HIS A 134 -5.41 12.25 6.44
CA HIS A 134 -4.91 11.97 7.78
C HIS A 134 -4.19 13.21 8.37
N PRO A 135 -4.88 14.37 8.47
CA PRO A 135 -4.26 15.63 8.90
C PRO A 135 -3.70 15.61 10.32
N PHE A 136 -4.12 14.65 11.16
CA PHE A 136 -3.72 14.52 12.55
C PHE A 136 -2.44 13.70 12.76
N VAL A 137 -1.89 13.09 11.71
CA VAL A 137 -0.58 12.43 11.80
C VAL A 137 0.45 13.51 12.08
N ALA A 138 1.08 13.46 13.24
CA ALA A 138 2.10 14.43 13.67
C ALA A 138 3.51 13.85 13.60
N ARG A 139 3.64 12.52 13.61
CA ARG A 139 4.93 11.82 13.60
C ARG A 139 4.92 10.65 12.62
N ALA A 140 5.98 10.50 11.84
CA ALA A 140 6.21 9.33 11.01
C ALA A 140 7.58 8.71 11.30
N TYR A 141 7.61 7.39 11.48
CA TYR A 141 8.83 6.62 11.65
C TYR A 141 9.30 6.09 10.30
N ALA A 142 10.57 6.28 9.97
CA ALA A 142 11.16 5.83 8.72
C ALA A 142 12.61 5.39 8.93
N ASP A 143 13.24 4.81 7.91
CA ASP A 143 14.65 4.45 7.96
C ASP A 143 15.58 5.55 7.46
N SER A 144 16.89 5.29 7.47
CA SER A 144 17.90 6.27 7.06
C SER A 144 17.80 6.70 5.59
N ALA A 145 17.15 5.94 4.71
CA ALA A 145 16.95 6.33 3.31
C ALA A 145 16.00 7.54 3.16
N TYR A 146 15.23 7.84 4.21
CA TYR A 146 14.32 8.99 4.29
C TYR A 146 14.96 10.22 4.95
N ASN A 147 16.23 10.13 5.38
CA ASN A 147 16.93 11.23 6.02
C ASN A 147 17.42 12.25 4.98
N SER A 148 16.53 13.12 4.52
CA SER A 148 16.85 14.24 3.63
C SER A 148 16.03 15.49 3.95
N ASP A 149 16.59 16.66 3.67
CA ASP A 149 15.88 17.93 3.85
C ASP A 149 14.62 18.00 2.99
N ARG A 150 14.69 17.44 1.77
CA ARG A 150 13.52 17.33 0.89
C ARG A 150 12.32 16.62 1.54
N VAL A 151 12.56 15.56 2.31
CA VAL A 151 11.50 14.83 3.02
C VAL A 151 10.99 15.64 4.21
N ARG A 152 11.89 16.32 4.93
CA ARG A 152 11.56 17.19 6.07
C ARG A 152 10.72 18.39 5.63
N ASP A 153 11.07 19.02 4.51
CA ASP A 153 10.44 20.24 4.02
C ASP A 153 9.12 19.97 3.29
N ALA A 154 8.84 18.72 2.93
CA ALA A 154 7.61 18.33 2.23
C ALA A 154 6.37 18.30 3.13
N THR A 155 6.54 18.36 4.46
CA THR A 155 5.47 18.09 5.42
C THR A 155 5.72 18.73 6.78
N SER A 156 4.66 19.03 7.52
CA SER A 156 4.75 19.38 8.94
C SER A 156 4.90 18.16 9.86
N ILE A 157 4.84 16.94 9.32
CA ILE A 157 4.99 15.69 10.07
C ILE A 157 6.45 15.55 10.51
N THR A 158 6.68 15.35 11.80
CA THR A 158 8.02 15.06 12.32
C THR A 158 8.47 13.67 11.86
N ILE A 159 9.52 13.61 11.04
CA ILE A 159 10.09 12.36 10.55
C ILE A 159 11.18 11.88 11.53
N GLU A 160 10.91 10.77 12.21
CA GLU A 160 11.84 10.13 13.15
C GLU A 160 12.56 8.97 12.47
N ILE A 161 13.88 9.10 12.31
CA ILE A 161 14.72 8.09 11.66
C ILE A 161 15.08 7.00 12.67
N VAL A 162 14.51 5.81 12.47
CA VAL A 162 14.80 4.63 13.29
C VAL A 162 16.12 4.01 12.83
N ARG A 163 17.18 4.25 13.61
CA ARG A 163 18.52 3.74 13.34
C ARG A 163 18.65 2.28 13.77
N LYS A 164 19.54 1.54 13.09
CA LYS A 164 20.04 0.25 13.56
C LYS A 164 20.86 0.47 14.83
N PHE A 165 20.82 -0.46 15.79
CA PHE A 165 21.72 -0.39 16.94
C PHE A 165 23.17 -0.53 16.44
N ALA A 166 24.08 0.30 16.94
CA ALA A 166 25.46 0.39 16.43
C ALA A 166 26.23 -0.94 16.53
N ASP A 167 25.93 -1.75 17.55
CA ASP A 167 26.62 -3.02 17.84
C ASP A 167 25.83 -4.27 17.39
N GLN A 168 24.84 -4.11 16.52
CA GLN A 168 23.95 -5.21 16.15
C GLN A 168 24.61 -6.20 15.18
N THR A 169 24.88 -7.41 15.64
CA THR A 169 25.16 -8.58 14.80
C THR A 169 23.86 -9.39 14.58
N GLY A 170 23.52 -9.66 13.32
CA GLY A 170 22.30 -10.42 12.97
C GLY A 170 21.01 -9.60 12.84
N PHE A 171 19.89 -10.29 12.60
CA PHE A 171 18.57 -9.68 12.40
C PHE A 171 17.89 -9.41 13.75
N VAL A 172 17.68 -8.14 14.08
CA VAL A 172 16.88 -7.69 15.24
C VAL A 172 15.67 -6.93 14.73
N VAL A 173 14.50 -7.29 15.26
CA VAL A 173 13.23 -6.61 14.95
C VAL A 173 13.24 -5.23 15.59
N HIS A 174 13.31 -4.17 14.78
CA HIS A 174 13.06 -2.82 15.27
C HIS A 174 11.57 -2.64 15.52
N PRO A 175 11.10 -2.38 16.77
CA PRO A 175 9.70 -2.49 17.17
C PRO A 175 8.69 -1.72 16.32
N ARG A 176 9.12 -0.66 15.63
CA ARG A 176 8.26 0.16 14.77
C ARG A 176 8.45 -0.05 13.26
N ARG A 177 9.61 -0.53 12.81
CA ARG A 177 9.94 -0.65 11.37
C ARG A 177 9.30 -1.89 10.73
N TRP A 178 9.20 -2.99 11.46
CA TRP A 178 8.61 -4.23 10.95
C TRP A 178 7.11 -4.13 10.65
N ILE A 179 6.42 -3.09 11.11
CA ILE A 179 4.96 -2.93 11.00
C ILE A 179 4.54 -2.79 9.54
N VAL A 180 5.26 -1.97 8.77
CA VAL A 180 4.99 -1.75 7.34
C VAL A 180 5.42 -2.95 6.50
N GLU A 181 6.55 -3.59 6.82
CA GLU A 181 6.96 -4.86 6.21
C GLU A 181 5.90 -5.96 6.42
N ARG A 182 5.36 -6.08 7.63
CA ARG A 182 4.25 -6.98 7.95
C ARG A 182 3.00 -6.64 7.15
N THR A 183 2.70 -5.35 6.99
CA THR A 183 1.56 -4.90 6.19
C THR A 183 1.72 -5.34 4.73
N PHE A 184 2.90 -5.16 4.15
CA PHE A 184 3.21 -5.70 2.82
C PHE A 184 3.09 -7.23 2.78
N ALA A 185 3.54 -7.94 3.80
CA ALA A 185 3.39 -9.40 3.87
C ALA A 185 1.92 -9.83 3.88
N TRP A 186 1.04 -9.12 4.59
CA TRP A 186 -0.41 -9.39 4.59
C TRP A 186 -1.05 -9.11 3.23
N ILE A 187 -0.74 -7.98 2.62
CA ILE A 187 -1.26 -7.58 1.31
C ILE A 187 -0.80 -8.57 0.22
N ASN A 188 0.46 -9.01 0.27
CA ASN A 188 1.04 -9.99 -0.66
C ASN A 188 0.50 -11.42 -0.51
N ARG A 189 -0.37 -11.70 0.49
CA ARG A 189 -1.16 -12.94 0.50
C ARG A 189 -2.16 -13.00 -0.67
N ASN A 190 -2.40 -11.89 -1.36
CA ASN A 190 -3.15 -11.87 -2.61
C ASN A 190 -2.19 -12.22 -3.75
N ARG A 191 -2.39 -13.37 -4.39
CA ARG A 191 -1.43 -13.94 -5.36
C ARG A 191 -1.13 -12.99 -6.52
N ARG A 192 -2.11 -12.17 -6.92
CA ARG A 192 -1.91 -11.14 -7.96
C ARG A 192 -0.78 -10.17 -7.64
N LEU A 193 -0.52 -9.90 -6.36
CA LEU A 193 0.47 -8.91 -5.93
C LEU A 193 1.88 -9.47 -5.75
N ALA A 194 2.11 -10.77 -5.98
CA ALA A 194 3.45 -11.37 -5.91
C ALA A 194 4.45 -10.75 -6.91
N LYS A 195 3.94 -10.29 -8.05
CA LYS A 195 4.62 -9.42 -9.02
C LYS A 195 3.65 -8.29 -9.39
N ASP A 196 4.13 -7.27 -10.09
CA ASP A 196 3.25 -6.29 -10.70
C ASP A 196 2.91 -6.69 -12.15
N PHE A 197 1.65 -7.04 -12.37
CA PHE A 197 1.10 -7.40 -13.68
C PHE A 197 0.37 -6.23 -14.37
N GLU A 198 0.26 -5.08 -13.70
CA GLU A 198 -0.55 -3.98 -14.19
C GLU A 198 0.22 -3.12 -15.19
N ARG A 199 -0.46 -2.67 -16.24
CA ARG A 199 0.12 -1.77 -17.23
C ARG A 199 0.30 -0.34 -16.69
N THR A 200 -0.58 0.09 -15.80
CA THR A 200 -0.61 1.47 -15.29
C THR A 200 -0.34 1.50 -13.80
N ILE A 201 0.32 2.57 -13.35
CA ILE A 201 0.53 2.85 -11.92
C ILE A 201 -0.82 2.97 -11.19
N LYS A 202 -1.81 3.63 -11.80
CA LYS A 202 -3.16 3.77 -11.21
C LYS A 202 -3.79 2.41 -10.89
N SER A 203 -3.73 1.46 -11.83
CA SER A 203 -4.28 0.11 -11.59
C SER A 203 -3.52 -0.63 -10.50
N ALA A 204 -2.18 -0.52 -10.47
CA ALA A 204 -1.36 -1.11 -9.43
C ALA A 204 -1.70 -0.55 -8.03
N THR A 205 -1.85 0.78 -7.93
CA THR A 205 -2.26 1.46 -6.69
C THR A 205 -3.65 1.03 -6.23
N ALA A 206 -4.65 1.05 -7.12
CA ALA A 206 -6.02 0.65 -6.77
C ALA A 206 -6.11 -0.80 -6.29
N LEU A 207 -5.38 -1.73 -6.91
CA LEU A 207 -5.33 -3.13 -6.47
C LEU A 207 -4.64 -3.31 -5.11
N LEU A 208 -3.66 -2.47 -4.78
CA LEU A 208 -3.06 -2.46 -3.44
C LEU A 208 -4.06 -1.97 -2.38
N TYR A 209 -4.82 -0.91 -2.67
CA TYR A 209 -5.88 -0.46 -1.76
C TYR A 209 -7.01 -1.48 -1.62
N ALA A 210 -7.43 -2.12 -2.71
CA ALA A 210 -8.41 -3.20 -2.67
C ALA A 210 -7.91 -4.38 -1.80
N ALA A 211 -6.63 -4.74 -1.92
CA ALA A 211 -6.03 -5.77 -1.06
C ALA A 211 -5.93 -5.35 0.41
N ALA A 212 -5.61 -4.09 0.69
CA ALA A 212 -5.63 -3.55 2.06
C ALA A 212 -7.05 -3.55 2.66
N ALA A 213 -8.06 -3.20 1.87
CA ALA A 213 -9.46 -3.28 2.26
C ALA A 213 -9.87 -4.73 2.58
N ILE A 214 -9.47 -5.73 1.79
CA ILE A 214 -9.73 -7.16 2.10
C ILE A 214 -9.15 -7.55 3.47
N VAL A 215 -7.95 -7.07 3.81
CA VAL A 215 -7.33 -7.34 5.12
C VAL A 215 -8.19 -6.77 6.25
N LEU A 216 -8.65 -5.52 6.10
CA LEU A 216 -9.49 -4.85 7.11
C LEU A 216 -10.88 -5.50 7.22
N ILE A 217 -11.54 -5.80 6.10
CA ILE A 217 -12.85 -6.47 6.07
C ILE A 217 -12.78 -7.79 6.85
N ARG A 218 -11.76 -8.62 6.60
CA ARG A 218 -11.57 -9.89 7.33
C ARG A 218 -11.29 -9.66 8.81
N ARG A 219 -10.52 -8.62 9.15
CA ARG A 219 -10.18 -8.29 10.54
C ARG A 219 -11.40 -7.83 11.33
N ILE A 220 -12.27 -7.03 10.71
CA ILE A 220 -13.53 -6.54 11.29
C ILE A 220 -14.53 -7.70 11.42
N ALA A 221 -14.74 -8.47 10.35
CA ALA A 221 -15.74 -9.55 10.35
C ALA A 221 -15.41 -10.72 11.30
N ARG A 222 -14.14 -10.90 11.69
CA ARG A 222 -13.73 -12.02 12.56
C ARG A 222 -14.15 -11.86 14.01
N TYR A 223 -14.33 -10.62 14.47
CA TYR A 223 -14.69 -10.29 15.86
C TYR A 223 -15.69 -9.13 15.82
N PRO A 224 -16.97 -9.43 15.54
CA PRO A 224 -18.04 -8.44 15.45
C PRO A 224 -18.27 -7.72 16.79
#